data_AF-A0A1F4CHJ7-F1
#
_entry.id   AF-A0A1F4CHJ7-F1
#
_cell.length_a   1.000
_cell.length_b   1.000
_cell.length_c   1.000
_cell.angle_alpha   90.00
_cell.angle_beta   90.00
_cell.angle_gamma   90.00
#
_symmetry.space_group_name_H-M   'P 1'
#
loop_
_entity.id
_entity.type
_entity.pdbx_description
1 polymer ?
#
loop_
_entity_poly.entity_id
_entity_poly.type
_entity_poly.pdbx_seq_one_letter_code
_entity_poly.pdbx_strand_id
1 'polypeptide(L)'
;MKDFSGETLSEKAFGTKLKVWFTPTILFFNGDGRLLLRINGYYAPRQFFAALRYVAERREKSEPFQNYLARVASQPATGGLYTENFYEKAPFDLRMSVPAKPLAVFFEQADCAGCEDLHRIVFRQPATLEQLKRLRVVQIDRWSNTPVVTPNGARVTARAWADQLNVSYVPTAVFFDRGKEVIRIEAMLKSFHVQSVMDYVASGAYQRQPSFQRFIRSRADRLRQGGVPVDLWR
;
A
#
# COMPACT_ATOMS: atom_id res chain seq x y z
N MET A 1 3.21 21.18 -18.21
CA MET A 1 4.59 21.22 -17.68
C MET A 1 5.51 20.46 -18.62
N LYS A 2 6.81 20.80 -18.66
CA LYS A 2 7.81 19.91 -19.27
C LYS A 2 8.37 19.00 -18.19
N ASP A 3 8.46 17.71 -18.45
CA ASP A 3 9.08 16.77 -17.52
C ASP A 3 10.63 16.78 -17.68
N PHE A 4 11.32 15.96 -16.89
CA PHE A 4 12.78 15.88 -16.90
C PHE A 4 13.36 15.30 -18.20
N SER A 5 12.54 14.70 -19.07
CA SER A 5 12.95 14.26 -20.42
C SER A 5 12.66 15.30 -21.50
N GLY A 6 12.12 16.47 -21.13
CA GLY A 6 11.71 17.53 -22.05
C GLY A 6 10.32 17.30 -22.68
N GLU A 7 9.62 16.23 -22.30
CA GLU A 7 8.28 15.90 -22.79
C GLU A 7 7.25 16.89 -22.21
N THR A 8 6.38 17.43 -23.05
CA THR A 8 5.30 18.31 -22.58
C THR A 8 4.10 17.46 -22.15
N LEU A 9 3.82 17.47 -20.85
CA LEU A 9 2.73 16.70 -20.24
C LEU A 9 1.80 17.61 -19.43
N SER A 10 0.54 17.21 -19.30
CA SER A 10 -0.32 17.73 -18.22
C SER A 10 0.15 17.16 -16.88
N GLU A 11 -0.13 17.85 -15.78
CA GLU A 11 0.19 17.33 -14.42
C GLU A 11 -0.44 15.95 -14.19
N LYS A 12 -1.66 15.74 -14.69
CA LYS A 12 -2.35 14.45 -14.63
C LYS A 12 -1.62 13.35 -15.40
N ALA A 13 -1.13 13.64 -16.61
CA ALA A 13 -0.36 12.69 -17.39
C ALA A 13 0.98 12.38 -16.72
N PHE A 14 1.64 13.40 -16.15
CA PHE A 14 2.88 13.23 -15.40
C PHE A 14 2.69 12.36 -14.14
N GLY A 15 1.64 12.61 -13.35
CA GLY A 15 1.28 11.76 -12.21
C GLY A 15 0.99 10.31 -12.62
N THR A 16 0.33 10.11 -13.76
CA THR A 16 0.10 8.77 -14.33
C THR A 16 1.40 8.07 -14.72
N LYS A 17 2.30 8.80 -15.41
CA LYS A 17 3.64 8.32 -15.80
C LYS A 17 4.46 7.88 -14.58
N LEU A 18 4.36 8.62 -13.48
CA LEU A 18 5.03 8.32 -12.21
C LEU A 18 4.26 7.36 -11.29
N LYS A 19 3.13 6.80 -11.75
CA LYS A 19 2.28 5.88 -10.96
C LYS A 19 1.86 6.50 -9.62
N VAL A 20 1.45 7.77 -9.63
CA VAL A 20 0.86 8.45 -8.46
C VAL A 20 -0.63 8.17 -8.44
N TRP A 21 -1.03 7.20 -7.63
CA TRP A 21 -2.42 6.72 -7.54
C TRP A 21 -3.17 7.24 -6.31
N PHE A 22 -2.43 7.64 -5.27
CA PHE A 22 -2.96 8.02 -3.96
C PHE A 22 -2.31 9.31 -3.49
N THR A 23 -2.99 10.02 -2.60
CA THR A 23 -2.49 11.27 -1.99
C THR A 23 -2.50 11.16 -0.46
N PRO A 24 -1.55 11.84 0.23
CA PRO A 24 -0.40 12.55 -0.35
C PRO A 24 0.65 11.57 -0.92
N THR A 25 1.27 11.96 -2.03
CA THR A 25 2.49 11.32 -2.56
C THR A 25 3.51 12.43 -2.79
N ILE A 26 4.70 12.29 -2.21
CA ILE A 26 5.80 13.25 -2.34
C ILE A 26 6.96 12.56 -3.05
N LEU A 27 7.47 13.19 -4.10
CA LEU A 27 8.56 12.70 -4.93
C LEU A 27 9.71 13.69 -4.89
N PHE A 28 10.89 13.22 -4.48
CA PHE A 28 12.11 14.01 -4.45
C PHE A 28 12.96 13.66 -5.66
N PHE A 29 13.32 14.65 -6.47
CA PHE A 29 14.18 14.48 -7.64
C PHE A 29 15.51 15.22 -7.45
N ASN A 30 16.58 14.74 -8.08
CA ASN A 30 17.82 15.52 -8.19
C ASN A 30 17.75 16.50 -9.40
N GLY A 31 18.84 17.25 -9.62
CA GLY A 31 18.94 18.20 -10.74
C GLY A 31 18.85 17.55 -12.13
N ASP A 32 19.15 16.26 -12.24
CA ASP A 32 19.07 15.49 -13.50
C ASP A 32 17.68 14.84 -13.70
N GLY A 33 16.74 15.05 -12.78
CA GLY A 33 15.41 14.44 -12.82
C GLY A 33 15.33 12.99 -12.36
N ARG A 34 16.39 12.47 -11.73
CA ARG A 34 16.39 11.15 -11.11
C ARG A 34 15.60 11.19 -9.79
N LEU A 35 14.63 10.28 -9.64
CA LEU A 35 13.88 10.10 -8.40
C LEU A 35 14.81 9.59 -7.29
N LEU A 36 15.00 10.39 -6.25
CA LEU A 36 15.84 10.09 -5.07
C LEU A 36 15.04 9.37 -3.98
N LEU A 37 13.80 9.82 -3.75
CA LEU A 37 12.93 9.27 -2.72
C LEU A 37 11.47 9.45 -3.12
N ARG A 38 10.67 8.40 -2.88
CA ARG A 38 9.22 8.45 -2.95
C ARG A 38 8.65 8.20 -1.56
N ILE A 39 7.83 9.14 -1.10
CA ILE A 39 7.04 9.02 0.12
C ILE A 39 5.60 8.89 -0.32
N ASN A 40 4.98 7.76 0.01
CA ASN A 40 3.53 7.59 -0.13
C ASN A 40 2.93 7.67 1.26
N GLY A 41 1.83 8.43 1.38
CA GLY A 41 1.09 8.54 2.62
C GLY A 41 1.58 9.65 3.54
N TYR A 42 0.83 9.83 4.62
CA TYR A 42 1.13 10.84 5.61
C TYR A 42 2.29 10.36 6.47
N TYR A 43 3.41 11.08 6.43
CA TYR A 43 4.51 10.87 7.37
C TYR A 43 4.35 11.87 8.50
N ALA A 44 4.27 11.38 9.74
CA ALA A 44 4.25 12.25 10.91
C ALA A 44 5.52 13.12 10.95
N PRO A 45 5.51 14.30 11.60
CA PRO A 45 6.59 15.28 11.50
C PRO A 45 7.99 14.69 11.68
N ARG A 46 8.21 13.82 12.68
CA ARG A 46 9.50 13.16 12.92
C ARG A 46 9.98 12.31 11.73
N GLN A 47 9.08 11.51 11.14
CA GLN A 47 9.40 10.67 9.98
C GLN A 47 9.62 11.53 8.73
N PHE A 48 8.82 12.59 8.57
CA PHE A 48 8.96 13.51 7.44
C PHE A 48 10.28 14.29 7.50
N PHE A 49 10.66 14.81 8.67
CA PHE A 49 11.97 15.43 8.88
C PHE A 49 13.14 14.47 8.61
N ALA A 50 13.00 13.20 9.02
CA ALA A 50 13.98 12.18 8.67
C ALA A 50 14.12 12.04 7.15
N ALA A 51 13.01 11.98 6.42
CA ALA A 51 13.01 11.90 4.97
C ALA A 51 13.65 13.12 4.29
N LEU A 52 13.36 14.33 4.77
CA LEU A 52 14.02 15.55 4.30
C LEU A 52 15.53 15.48 4.51
N ARG A 53 15.98 15.07 5.71
CA ARG A 53 17.41 14.94 6.03
C ARG A 53 18.09 13.87 5.16
N TYR A 54 17.41 12.75 4.91
CA TYR A 54 17.91 11.69 4.03
C TYR A 54 18.24 12.22 2.63
N VAL A 55 17.30 12.98 2.04
CA VAL A 55 17.49 13.57 0.71
C VAL A 55 18.54 14.69 0.74
N ALA A 56 18.50 15.58 1.72
CA ALA A 56 19.43 16.70 1.85
C ALA A 56 20.89 16.23 1.99
N GLU A 57 21.11 15.16 2.75
CA GLU A 57 22.43 14.58 3.00
C GLU A 57 22.86 13.55 1.94
N ARG A 58 22.07 13.39 0.86
CA ARG A 58 22.34 12.42 -0.23
C ARG A 58 22.59 11.00 0.26
N ARG A 59 21.82 10.58 1.29
CA ARG A 59 21.99 9.28 1.96
C ARG A 59 21.64 8.10 1.07
N GLU A 60 20.92 8.31 -0.03
CA GLU A 60 20.62 7.26 -1.02
C GLU A 60 21.86 6.65 -1.66
N LYS A 61 23.02 7.33 -1.56
CA LYS A 61 24.30 6.81 -1.99
C LYS A 61 24.94 5.85 -0.99
N SER A 62 24.44 5.80 0.23
CA SER A 62 25.06 5.11 1.36
C SER A 62 24.17 4.03 1.95
N GLU A 63 22.88 4.31 2.13
CA GLU A 63 21.92 3.35 2.70
C GLU A 63 20.52 3.51 2.09
N PRO A 64 19.73 2.43 2.01
CA PRO A 64 18.31 2.52 1.67
C PRO A 64 17.53 3.35 2.71
N PHE A 65 16.53 4.09 2.24
CA PHE A 65 15.71 4.96 3.10
C PHE A 65 15.05 4.23 4.27
N GLN A 66 14.63 2.97 4.06
CA GLN A 66 14.00 2.13 5.08
C GLN A 66 14.92 1.90 6.27
N ASN A 67 16.20 1.58 6.00
CA ASN A 67 17.21 1.33 7.03
C ASN A 67 17.51 2.60 7.81
N TYR A 68 17.65 3.72 7.09
CA TYR A 68 17.84 5.02 7.69
C TYR A 68 16.64 5.40 8.59
N LEU A 69 15.42 5.26 8.10
CA LEU A 69 14.19 5.60 8.83
C LEU A 69 14.03 4.72 10.08
N ALA A 70 14.30 3.41 9.95
CA ALA A 70 14.29 2.46 11.06
C ALA A 70 15.30 2.83 12.16
N ARG A 71 16.41 3.49 11.83
CA ARG A 71 17.41 3.91 12.82
C ARG A 71 17.06 5.22 13.51
N VAL A 72 16.51 6.19 12.76
CA VAL A 72 16.37 7.58 13.25
C VAL A 72 14.96 7.93 13.72
N ALA A 73 13.96 7.20 13.23
CA ALA A 73 12.55 7.46 13.47
C ALA A 73 11.77 6.24 13.98
N SER A 74 12.44 5.11 14.29
CA SER A 74 11.78 4.00 14.98
C SER A 74 11.28 4.46 16.35
N GLN A 75 10.06 4.09 16.68
CA GLN A 75 9.57 4.08 18.05
C GLN A 75 9.57 2.62 18.53
N PRO A 76 10.03 2.34 19.76
CA PRO A 76 9.82 1.04 20.38
C PRO A 76 8.32 0.77 20.40
N ALA A 77 7.89 -0.31 19.76
CA ALA A 77 6.52 -0.75 19.84
C ALA A 77 6.33 -1.53 21.16
N THR A 78 5.34 -1.13 21.94
CA THR A 78 5.03 -1.76 23.24
C THR A 78 3.80 -2.68 23.15
N GLY A 79 2.97 -2.51 22.13
CA GLY A 79 1.79 -3.33 21.85
C GLY A 79 2.01 -4.47 20.85
N GLY A 80 0.93 -5.22 20.58
CA GLY A 80 0.83 -6.18 19.48
C GLY A 80 0.05 -5.62 18.28
N LEU A 81 0.00 -6.38 17.19
CA LEU A 81 -0.86 -6.03 16.04
C LEU A 81 -2.35 -6.20 16.40
N TYR A 82 -3.21 -5.41 15.76
CA TYR A 82 -4.65 -5.62 15.81
C TYR A 82 -5.01 -6.89 15.05
N THR A 83 -5.55 -7.91 15.73
CA THR A 83 -5.91 -9.19 15.11
C THR A 83 -7.37 -9.25 14.71
N GLU A 84 -7.65 -9.90 13.58
CA GLU A 84 -9.01 -10.19 13.11
C GLU A 84 -9.12 -11.67 12.70
N ASN A 85 -10.35 -12.20 12.70
CA ASN A 85 -10.61 -13.61 12.41
C ASN A 85 -10.48 -13.96 10.92
N PHE A 86 -10.52 -12.97 10.03
CA PHE A 86 -10.39 -13.18 8.59
C PHE A 86 -8.92 -13.30 8.14
N TYR A 87 -7.95 -13.02 9.00
CA TYR A 87 -6.55 -13.21 8.67
C TYR A 87 -6.14 -14.68 8.71
N GLU A 88 -5.46 -15.12 7.67
CA GLU A 88 -4.75 -16.40 7.67
C GLU A 88 -3.69 -16.41 8.77
N LYS A 89 -3.51 -17.57 9.42
CA LYS A 89 -2.52 -17.77 10.47
C LYS A 89 -1.22 -18.32 9.89
N ALA A 90 -0.11 -18.09 10.59
CA ALA A 90 1.18 -18.68 10.24
C ALA A 90 1.11 -20.23 10.24
N PRO A 91 1.93 -20.93 9.44
CA PRO A 91 3.01 -20.41 8.60
C PRO A 91 2.51 -19.67 7.35
N PHE A 92 3.16 -18.55 7.02
CA PHE A 92 2.77 -17.72 5.87
C PHE A 92 3.35 -18.26 4.56
N ASP A 93 2.56 -19.08 3.86
CA ASP A 93 2.83 -19.47 2.47
C ASP A 93 1.93 -18.67 1.51
N LEU A 94 2.55 -17.67 0.88
CA LEU A 94 1.87 -16.71 0.01
C LEU A 94 1.88 -17.12 -1.46
N ARG A 95 2.40 -18.31 -1.78
CA ARG A 95 2.29 -18.87 -3.13
C ARG A 95 0.81 -18.99 -3.48
N MET A 96 0.52 -18.72 -4.76
CA MET A 96 -0.84 -18.75 -5.28
C MET A 96 -1.01 -20.01 -6.13
N SER A 97 -1.93 -20.88 -5.75
CA SER A 97 -2.44 -21.94 -6.61
C SER A 97 -3.42 -21.37 -7.63
N VAL A 98 -3.63 -22.05 -8.76
CA VAL A 98 -4.65 -21.66 -9.74
C VAL A 98 -5.65 -22.81 -9.86
N PRO A 99 -6.98 -22.56 -9.73
CA PRO A 99 -7.60 -21.27 -9.41
C PRO A 99 -7.57 -20.96 -7.89
N ALA A 100 -7.14 -19.76 -7.51
CA ALA A 100 -7.24 -19.28 -6.12
C ALA A 100 -7.77 -17.83 -6.07
N LYS A 101 -8.36 -17.48 -4.92
CA LYS A 101 -8.70 -16.10 -4.59
C LYS A 101 -7.44 -15.22 -4.65
N PRO A 102 -7.52 -13.96 -5.10
CA PRO A 102 -6.41 -13.04 -5.02
C PRO A 102 -5.96 -12.82 -3.57
N LEU A 103 -4.69 -12.48 -3.39
CA LEU A 103 -4.07 -12.30 -2.08
C LEU A 103 -3.99 -10.81 -1.73
N ALA A 104 -4.41 -10.45 -0.52
CA ALA A 104 -4.18 -9.14 0.09
C ALA A 104 -3.26 -9.31 1.29
N VAL A 105 -2.10 -8.65 1.26
CA VAL A 105 -1.14 -8.65 2.36
C VAL A 105 -1.10 -7.28 3.01
N PHE A 106 -1.51 -7.21 4.27
CA PHE A 106 -1.47 -6.01 5.09
C PHE A 106 -0.17 -6.00 5.91
N PHE A 107 0.72 -5.08 5.59
CA PHE A 107 1.89 -4.77 6.40
C PHE A 107 1.51 -3.75 7.46
N GLU A 108 1.70 -4.12 8.71
CA GLU A 108 1.35 -3.33 9.88
C GLU A 108 2.48 -3.31 10.90
N GLN A 109 2.33 -2.51 11.94
CA GLN A 109 3.19 -2.54 13.12
C GLN A 109 2.35 -2.19 14.36
N ALA A 110 2.86 -2.51 15.54
CA ALA A 110 2.28 -2.04 16.78
C ALA A 110 2.47 -0.52 16.95
N ASP A 111 1.59 0.10 17.75
CA ASP A 111 1.55 1.55 17.98
C ASP A 111 1.44 2.37 16.67
N CYS A 112 0.48 1.96 15.83
CA CYS A 112 0.24 2.53 14.50
C CYS A 112 -1.19 3.07 14.40
N ALA A 113 -1.36 4.40 14.45
CA ALA A 113 -2.67 5.05 14.37
C ALA A 113 -3.43 4.71 13.07
N GLY A 114 -2.73 4.63 11.93
CA GLY A 114 -3.36 4.22 10.67
C GLY A 114 -3.85 2.77 10.70
N CYS A 115 -3.13 1.89 11.40
CA CYS A 115 -3.51 0.49 11.56
C CYS A 115 -4.74 0.40 12.48
N GLU A 116 -4.79 1.21 13.54
CA GLU A 116 -5.97 1.35 14.39
C GLU A 116 -7.21 1.81 13.60
N ASP A 117 -7.09 2.85 12.77
CA ASP A 117 -8.18 3.35 11.92
C ASP A 117 -8.66 2.27 10.93
N LEU A 118 -7.72 1.56 10.30
CA LEU A 118 -8.04 0.45 9.39
C LEU A 118 -8.90 -0.61 10.10
N HIS A 119 -8.54 -0.98 11.33
CA HIS A 119 -9.24 -2.00 12.11
C HIS A 119 -10.56 -1.54 12.73
N ARG A 120 -10.61 -0.33 13.27
CA ARG A 120 -11.78 0.18 14.00
C ARG A 120 -12.81 0.84 13.11
N ILE A 121 -12.42 1.36 11.95
CA ILE A 121 -13.31 2.08 11.06
C ILE A 121 -13.55 1.26 9.79
N VAL A 122 -12.48 0.97 9.04
CA VAL A 122 -12.62 0.41 7.68
C VAL A 122 -13.09 -1.04 7.71
N PHE A 123 -12.46 -1.90 8.52
CA PHE A 123 -12.80 -3.32 8.65
C PHE A 123 -14.11 -3.59 9.41
N ARG A 124 -14.68 -2.59 10.09
CA ARG A 124 -15.99 -2.71 10.74
C ARG A 124 -17.16 -2.50 9.78
N GLN A 125 -16.92 -1.97 8.57
CA GLN A 125 -17.99 -1.78 7.60
C GLN A 125 -18.41 -3.10 6.95
N PRO A 126 -19.72 -3.42 6.88
CA PRO A 126 -20.21 -4.62 6.23
C PRO A 126 -19.73 -4.76 4.78
N ALA A 127 -19.71 -3.65 4.04
CA ALA A 127 -19.22 -3.63 2.66
C ALA A 127 -17.73 -4.03 2.54
N THR A 128 -16.90 -3.69 3.53
CA THR A 128 -15.50 -4.12 3.58
C THR A 128 -15.39 -5.60 3.87
N LEU A 129 -16.15 -6.11 4.85
CA LEU A 129 -16.17 -7.54 5.19
C LEU A 129 -16.59 -8.40 3.99
N GLU A 130 -17.55 -7.96 3.19
CA GLU A 130 -17.93 -8.65 1.94
C GLU A 130 -16.79 -8.68 0.91
N GLN A 131 -16.00 -7.62 0.80
CA GLN A 131 -14.83 -7.62 -0.07
C GLN A 131 -13.73 -8.55 0.45
N LEU A 132 -13.47 -8.55 1.76
CA LEU A 132 -12.45 -9.41 2.39
C LEU A 132 -12.74 -10.91 2.16
N LYS A 133 -14.00 -11.34 2.18
CA LYS A 133 -14.40 -12.74 1.90
C LYS A 133 -13.97 -13.23 0.51
N ARG A 134 -13.76 -12.33 -0.44
CA ARG A 134 -13.36 -12.63 -1.83
C ARG A 134 -11.85 -12.77 -1.99
N LEU A 135 -11.08 -12.54 -0.93
CA LEU A 135 -9.63 -12.50 -0.93
C LEU A 135 -9.07 -13.55 0.04
N ARG A 136 -7.83 -13.95 -0.20
CA ARG A 136 -6.93 -14.45 0.85
C ARG A 136 -6.37 -13.23 1.56
N VAL A 137 -6.41 -13.20 2.89
CA VAL A 137 -6.02 -12.01 3.65
C VAL A 137 -4.96 -12.38 4.67
N VAL A 138 -3.80 -11.76 4.58
CA VAL A 138 -2.66 -12.01 5.46
C VAL A 138 -2.24 -10.70 6.11
N GLN A 139 -1.96 -10.75 7.41
CA GLN A 139 -1.35 -9.66 8.17
C GLN A 139 0.11 -9.99 8.46
N ILE A 140 1.00 -9.03 8.22
CA ILE A 140 2.43 -9.16 8.45
C ILE A 140 2.90 -7.98 9.30
N ASP A 141 3.56 -8.27 10.42
CA ASP A 141 4.36 -7.28 11.11
C ASP A 141 5.58 -6.94 10.24
N ARG A 142 5.59 -5.70 9.74
CA ARG A 142 6.63 -5.12 8.90
C ARG A 142 8.04 -5.25 9.49
N TRP A 143 8.18 -5.32 10.81
CA TRP A 143 9.47 -5.37 11.49
C TRP A 143 9.85 -6.78 11.97
N SER A 144 8.95 -7.75 11.89
CA SER A 144 9.20 -9.08 12.43
C SER A 144 10.19 -9.90 11.59
N ASN A 145 10.87 -10.84 12.25
CA ASN A 145 11.68 -11.86 11.58
C ASN A 145 10.87 -13.12 11.23
N THR A 146 9.53 -13.04 11.26
CA THR A 146 8.64 -14.16 10.95
C THR A 146 8.95 -14.71 9.55
N PRO A 147 9.16 -16.03 9.38
CA PRO A 147 9.38 -16.62 8.07
C PRO A 147 8.15 -16.48 7.16
N VAL A 148 8.40 -16.10 5.91
CA VAL A 148 7.39 -15.95 4.86
C VAL A 148 7.90 -16.63 3.58
N VAL A 149 7.03 -17.42 2.94
CA VAL A 149 7.22 -17.84 1.55
C VAL A 149 6.46 -16.85 0.68
N THR A 150 7.16 -16.04 -0.10
CA THR A 150 6.58 -14.98 -0.93
C THR A 150 5.73 -15.55 -2.08
N PRO A 151 4.93 -14.72 -2.78
CA PRO A 151 4.15 -15.17 -3.94
C PRO A 151 4.98 -15.79 -5.07
N ASN A 152 6.26 -15.43 -5.19
CA ASN A 152 7.19 -16.04 -6.16
C ASN A 152 8.00 -17.24 -5.59
N GLY A 153 7.73 -17.67 -4.36
CA GLY A 153 8.33 -18.85 -3.74
C GLY A 153 9.63 -18.61 -2.97
N ALA A 154 10.13 -17.37 -2.87
CA ALA A 154 11.30 -17.05 -2.08
C ALA A 154 11.01 -17.19 -0.57
N ARG A 155 11.96 -17.75 0.17
CA ARG A 155 11.89 -17.86 1.64
C ARG A 155 12.69 -16.72 2.25
N VAL A 156 12.00 -15.81 2.92
CA VAL A 156 12.57 -14.59 3.52
C VAL A 156 11.89 -14.30 4.85
N THR A 157 12.41 -13.35 5.62
CA THR A 157 11.68 -12.82 6.77
C THR A 157 10.66 -11.77 6.32
N ALA A 158 9.62 -11.56 7.11
CA ALA A 158 8.63 -10.49 6.92
C ALA A 158 9.29 -9.13 6.71
N ARG A 159 10.27 -8.76 7.55
CA ARG A 159 11.06 -7.53 7.41
C ARG A 159 11.77 -7.45 6.06
N ALA A 160 12.54 -8.47 5.71
CA ALA A 160 13.30 -8.47 4.46
C ALA A 160 12.37 -8.39 3.24
N TRP A 161 11.22 -9.05 3.28
CA TRP A 161 10.25 -9.00 2.20
C TRP A 161 9.63 -7.61 2.05
N ALA A 162 9.24 -6.99 3.17
CA ALA A 162 8.68 -5.66 3.15
C ALA A 162 9.69 -4.61 2.62
N ASP A 163 10.98 -4.77 2.95
CA ASP A 163 12.07 -3.96 2.40
C ASP A 163 12.21 -4.14 0.89
N GLN A 164 12.18 -5.40 0.40
CA GLN A 164 12.18 -5.69 -1.05
C GLN A 164 10.99 -5.05 -1.78
N LEU A 165 9.83 -4.99 -1.14
CA LEU A 165 8.64 -4.34 -1.67
C LEU A 165 8.65 -2.81 -1.50
N ASN A 166 9.67 -2.22 -0.87
CA ASN A 166 9.76 -0.81 -0.50
C ASN A 166 8.62 -0.32 0.42
N VAL A 167 8.10 -1.19 1.29
CA VAL A 167 7.07 -0.84 2.26
C VAL A 167 7.70 -0.09 3.44
N SER A 168 7.84 1.23 3.29
CA SER A 168 8.46 2.10 4.30
C SER A 168 7.44 2.70 5.29
N TYR A 169 6.15 2.60 4.97
CA TYR A 169 5.04 3.15 5.75
C TYR A 169 3.98 2.08 6.00
N VAL A 170 3.27 2.20 7.12
CA VAL A 170 2.21 1.27 7.53
C VAL A 170 0.99 2.03 8.06
N PRO A 171 -0.23 1.52 7.85
CA PRO A 171 -0.51 0.25 7.17
C PRO A 171 -0.33 0.38 5.66
N THR A 172 0.22 -0.67 5.05
CA THR A 172 0.29 -0.82 3.59
C THR A 172 -0.38 -2.13 3.20
N ALA A 173 -1.30 -2.09 2.24
CA ALA A 173 -1.93 -3.29 1.71
C ALA A 173 -1.42 -3.56 0.29
N VAL A 174 -0.78 -4.70 0.04
CA VAL A 174 -0.32 -5.11 -1.30
C VAL A 174 -1.20 -6.23 -1.82
N PHE A 175 -1.76 -6.06 -3.01
CA PHE A 175 -2.68 -7.01 -3.61
C PHE A 175 -2.01 -7.74 -4.77
N PHE A 176 -2.10 -9.06 -4.74
CA PHE A 176 -1.53 -9.95 -5.74
C PHE A 176 -2.60 -10.77 -6.44
N ASP A 177 -2.44 -10.95 -7.74
CA ASP A 177 -3.16 -11.93 -8.53
C ASP A 177 -2.17 -12.72 -9.41
N ARG A 178 -2.35 -14.04 -9.49
CA ARG A 178 -1.45 -14.97 -10.22
C ARG A 178 0.04 -14.76 -9.89
N GLY A 179 0.36 -14.53 -8.62
CA GLY A 179 1.72 -14.31 -8.13
C GLY A 179 2.34 -12.95 -8.48
N LYS A 180 1.59 -12.05 -9.12
CA LYS A 180 2.06 -10.70 -9.48
C LYS A 180 1.31 -9.64 -8.69
N GLU A 181 2.02 -8.60 -8.29
CA GLU A 181 1.40 -7.42 -7.68
C GLU A 181 0.51 -6.72 -8.72
N VAL A 182 -0.74 -6.48 -8.35
CA VAL A 182 -1.73 -5.77 -9.18
C VAL A 182 -1.78 -4.30 -8.81
N ILE A 183 -1.91 -4.03 -7.51
CA ILE A 183 -2.06 -2.70 -6.93
C ILE A 183 -1.74 -2.77 -5.44
N ARG A 184 -1.41 -1.64 -4.84
CA ARG A 184 -1.20 -1.51 -3.40
C ARG A 184 -1.84 -0.23 -2.87
N ILE A 185 -2.11 -0.19 -1.58
CA ILE A 185 -2.59 0.96 -0.82
C ILE A 185 -1.45 1.31 0.14
N GLU A 186 -0.76 2.42 -0.09
CA GLU A 186 0.33 2.92 0.76
C GLU A 186 -0.08 4.20 1.51
N ALA A 187 -1.28 4.70 1.23
CA ALA A 187 -1.85 5.93 1.73
C ALA A 187 -3.37 5.92 1.53
N MET A 188 -4.10 6.68 2.34
CA MET A 188 -5.54 6.92 2.20
C MET A 188 -6.42 5.68 2.45
N LEU A 189 -6.57 5.35 3.73
CA LEU A 189 -7.42 4.27 4.24
C LEU A 189 -8.89 4.70 4.34
N LYS A 190 -9.38 5.45 3.35
CA LYS A 190 -10.80 5.78 3.26
C LYS A 190 -11.57 4.54 2.84
N SER A 191 -12.70 4.29 3.49
CA SER A 191 -13.32 2.97 3.43
C SER A 191 -13.74 2.60 2.02
N PHE A 192 -14.31 3.57 1.29
CA PHE A 192 -14.68 3.40 -0.10
C PHE A 192 -13.49 3.05 -1.01
N HIS A 193 -12.32 3.65 -0.79
CA HIS A 193 -11.12 3.41 -1.60
C HIS A 193 -10.55 2.02 -1.33
N VAL A 194 -10.45 1.63 -0.07
CA VAL A 194 -10.01 0.28 0.34
C VAL A 194 -10.93 -0.78 -0.26
N GLN A 195 -12.25 -0.62 -0.11
CA GLN A 195 -13.25 -1.52 -0.71
C GLN A 195 -13.15 -1.58 -2.24
N SER A 196 -12.89 -0.44 -2.88
CA SER A 196 -12.78 -0.37 -4.34
C SER A 196 -11.52 -1.06 -4.85
N VAL A 197 -10.39 -0.96 -4.14
CA VAL A 197 -9.17 -1.72 -4.49
C VAL A 197 -9.42 -3.22 -4.33
N MET A 198 -10.03 -3.64 -3.23
CA MET A 198 -10.38 -5.06 -3.03
C MET A 198 -11.28 -5.58 -4.16
N ASP A 199 -12.33 -4.83 -4.53
CA ASP A 199 -13.21 -5.21 -5.64
C ASP A 199 -12.47 -5.25 -6.98
N TYR A 200 -11.62 -4.26 -7.25
CA TYR A 200 -10.84 -4.17 -8.49
C TYR A 200 -9.98 -5.41 -8.74
N VAL A 201 -9.37 -5.93 -7.68
CA VAL A 201 -8.54 -7.14 -7.72
C VAL A 201 -9.41 -8.39 -7.72
N ALA A 202 -10.37 -8.50 -6.79
CA ALA A 202 -11.24 -9.67 -6.64
C ALA A 202 -12.15 -9.93 -7.84
N SER A 203 -12.50 -8.90 -8.61
CA SER A 203 -13.28 -9.03 -9.86
C SER A 203 -12.42 -9.26 -11.11
N GLY A 204 -11.09 -9.15 -10.99
CA GLY A 204 -10.19 -9.14 -12.13
C GLY A 204 -10.35 -7.93 -13.06
N ALA A 205 -11.06 -6.87 -12.63
CA ALA A 205 -11.35 -5.70 -13.45
C ALA A 205 -10.09 -5.03 -14.01
N TYR A 206 -8.97 -5.14 -13.31
CA TYR A 206 -7.66 -4.62 -13.73
C TYR A 206 -7.19 -5.11 -15.10
N GLN A 207 -7.68 -6.27 -15.55
CA GLN A 207 -7.31 -6.85 -16.85
C GLN A 207 -7.98 -6.11 -18.02
N ARG A 208 -9.19 -5.59 -17.81
CA ARG A 208 -9.96 -4.86 -18.83
C ARG A 208 -9.88 -3.35 -18.68
N GLN A 209 -9.69 -2.88 -17.44
CA GLN A 209 -9.58 -1.47 -17.12
C GLN A 209 -8.34 -1.23 -16.26
N PRO A 210 -7.14 -1.05 -16.85
CA PRO A 210 -5.91 -0.86 -16.09
C PRO A 210 -5.87 0.42 -15.25
N SER A 211 -6.72 1.41 -15.53
CA SER A 211 -6.80 2.64 -14.73
C SER A 211 -7.75 2.45 -13.56
N PHE A 212 -7.18 2.30 -12.37
CA PHE A 212 -7.96 2.25 -11.12
C PHE A 212 -8.83 3.50 -10.93
N GLN A 213 -8.34 4.69 -11.33
CA GLN A 213 -9.13 5.94 -11.25
C GLN A 213 -10.41 5.90 -12.11
N ARG A 214 -10.37 5.29 -13.30
CA ARG A 214 -11.58 5.10 -14.11
C ARG A 214 -12.50 4.05 -13.50
N PHE A 215 -11.92 2.97 -12.98
CA PHE A 215 -12.69 1.93 -12.30
C PHE A 215 -13.43 2.46 -11.07
N ILE A 216 -12.76 3.18 -10.17
CA ILE A 216 -13.36 3.68 -8.93
C ILE A 216 -14.48 4.69 -9.22
N ARG A 217 -14.34 5.53 -10.25
CA ARG A 217 -15.42 6.42 -10.71
C ARG A 217 -16.63 5.61 -11.20
N SER A 218 -16.41 4.64 -12.08
CA SER A 218 -17.48 3.78 -12.59
C SER A 218 -18.17 2.97 -11.48
N ARG A 219 -17.41 2.52 -10.48
CA ARG A 219 -17.95 1.86 -9.27
C ARG A 219 -18.79 2.82 -8.45
N ALA A 220 -18.33 4.04 -8.23
CA ALA A 220 -19.10 5.07 -7.51
C ALA A 220 -20.43 5.36 -8.21
N ASP A 221 -20.41 5.50 -9.55
CA ASP A 221 -21.61 5.78 -10.34
C ASP A 221 -22.62 4.61 -10.25
N ARG A 222 -22.17 3.36 -10.35
CA ARG A 222 -23.03 2.18 -10.16
C ARG A 222 -23.65 2.11 -8.77
N LEU A 223 -22.89 2.40 -7.72
CA LEU A 223 -23.40 2.38 -6.34
C LEU A 223 -24.46 3.46 -6.13
N ARG A 224 -24.23 4.68 -6.65
CA ARG A 224 -25.21 5.77 -6.59
C ARG A 224 -26.49 5.44 -7.35
N GLN A 225 -26.39 4.85 -8.54
CA GLN A 225 -27.54 4.38 -9.31
C GLN A 225 -28.33 3.29 -8.58
N GLY A 226 -27.64 2.43 -7.83
CA GLY A 226 -28.25 1.42 -6.95
C GLY A 226 -28.75 1.94 -5.61
N GLY A 227 -28.77 3.26 -5.38
CA GLY A 227 -29.25 3.88 -4.14
C GLY A 227 -28.28 3.81 -2.95
N VAL A 228 -27.04 3.36 -3.16
CA VAL A 228 -26.01 3.31 -2.11
C VAL A 228 -25.26 4.65 -2.07
N PRO A 229 -25.31 5.41 -0.96
CA PRO A 229 -24.55 6.64 -0.85
C PRO A 229 -23.05 6.36 -0.88
N VAL A 230 -22.32 7.10 -1.72
CA VAL A 230 -20.86 7.01 -1.81
C VAL A 230 -20.27 8.29 -1.23
N ASP A 231 -19.71 8.17 -0.03
CA ASP A 231 -18.89 9.19 0.60
C ASP A 231 -17.40 8.88 0.32
N LEU A 232 -16.74 9.79 -0.39
CA LEU A 232 -15.32 9.64 -0.75
C LEU A 232 -14.39 10.01 0.42
N TRP A 233 -14.92 10.67 1.46
CA TRP A 233 -14.16 11.30 2.54
C TRP A 233 -14.34 10.63 3.90
N ARG A 234 -15.29 9.69 4.04
CA ARG A 234 -15.43 8.82 5.22
C ARG A 234 -14.49 7.61 5.19
#